data_AF-A0A0L0F8E2-F1
#
_entry.id   AF-A0A0L0F8E2-F1
#
_cell.length_a   1.000
_cell.length_b   1.000
_cell.length_c   1.000
_cell.angle_alpha   90.00
_cell.angle_beta   90.00
_cell.angle_gamma   90.00
#
_symmetry.space_group_name_H-M   'P 1'
#
loop_
_entity.id
_entity.type
_entity.pdbx_description
1 polymer ?
#
loop_
_entity_poly.entity_id
_entity_poly.type
_entity_poly.pdbx_seq_one_letter_code
_entity_poly.pdbx_strand_id
1 'polypeptide(L)'
;MMRLSGPLKLQYAKENKLDANELLTASAYKETFRASMISWGEEKRNADSGYFCKLIEDEALATGAPVWVVTDARRLTDIEYFQQRYPALIVRVQAPVSARERRGWVFTEGVDDASSECALDGIAADVTLDSNDTTDADVAGYERGISLLIERIRNEAVKP
;
A
#
# COMPACT_ATOMS: atom_id res chain seq x y z
N MET A 1 -2.08 -1.55 11.46
CA MET A 1 -1.79 -1.19 10.06
C MET A 1 -0.85 -2.23 9.52
N MET A 2 -1.15 -2.78 8.35
CA MET A 2 -0.41 -3.87 7.71
C MET A 2 0.34 -3.36 6.48
N ARG A 3 1.54 -3.88 6.27
CA ARG A 3 2.40 -3.48 5.15
C ARG A 3 2.89 -4.70 4.39
N LEU A 4 2.53 -4.83 3.11
CA LEU A 4 3.01 -5.88 2.20
C LEU A 4 4.53 -5.77 1.98
N SER A 5 5.09 -4.57 2.08
CA SER A 5 6.54 -4.37 2.05
C SER A 5 7.27 -4.96 3.25
N GLY A 6 6.59 -5.23 4.37
CA GLY A 6 7.17 -5.87 5.54
C GLY A 6 7.63 -7.30 5.23
N PRO A 7 6.70 -8.22 4.87
CA PRO A 7 7.06 -9.57 4.48
C PRO A 7 8.00 -9.66 3.28
N LEU A 8 7.89 -8.76 2.30
CA LEU A 8 8.84 -8.65 1.19
C LEU A 8 10.29 -8.54 1.71
N LYS A 9 10.54 -7.59 2.61
CA LYS A 9 11.87 -7.36 3.17
C LYS A 9 12.35 -8.53 4.03
N LEU A 10 11.47 -9.04 4.89
CA LEU A 10 11.80 -10.15 5.81
C LEU A 10 12.18 -11.43 5.04
N GLN A 11 11.39 -11.80 4.04
CA GLN A 11 11.64 -13.01 3.26
C GLN A 11 12.83 -12.85 2.32
N TYR A 12 12.99 -11.68 1.69
CA TYR A 12 14.19 -11.38 0.88
C TYR A 12 15.47 -11.47 1.71
N ALA A 13 15.47 -10.89 2.92
CA ALA A 13 16.60 -10.94 3.83
C ALA A 13 16.94 -12.39 4.22
N LYS A 14 15.92 -13.18 4.55
CA LYS A 14 16.07 -14.59 4.93
C LYS A 14 16.70 -15.42 3.81
N GLU A 15 16.22 -15.29 2.57
CA GLU A 15 16.74 -16.06 1.44
C GLU A 15 18.17 -15.65 1.05
N ASN A 16 18.51 -14.36 1.20
CA ASN A 16 19.82 -13.82 0.83
C ASN A 16 20.81 -13.75 2.01
N LYS A 17 20.43 -14.27 3.18
CA LYS A 17 21.22 -14.22 4.43
C LYS A 17 21.65 -12.79 4.82
N LEU A 18 20.78 -11.83 4.58
CA LEU A 18 20.97 -10.42 4.94
C LEU A 18 20.38 -10.12 6.31
N ASP A 19 20.82 -9.04 6.94
CA ASP A 19 20.20 -8.56 8.17
C ASP A 19 18.84 -7.92 7.84
N ALA A 20 17.77 -8.59 8.27
CA ALA A 20 16.40 -8.13 8.08
C ALA A 20 16.14 -6.79 8.78
N ASN A 21 16.78 -6.52 9.91
CA ASN A 21 16.60 -5.27 10.64
C ASN A 21 17.18 -4.10 9.83
N GLU A 22 18.34 -4.26 9.21
CA GLU A 22 18.94 -3.22 8.37
C GLU A 22 18.10 -2.93 7.12
N LEU A 23 17.50 -3.94 6.48
CA LEU A 23 16.60 -3.78 5.33
C LEU A 23 15.25 -3.14 5.69
N LEU A 24 14.83 -3.26 6.95
CA LEU A 24 13.64 -2.59 7.46
C LEU A 24 13.88 -1.08 7.69
N THR A 25 15.13 -0.65 7.90
CA THR A 25 15.50 0.77 8.10
C THR A 25 15.51 1.61 6.80
N ALA A 26 15.55 2.93 6.94
CA ALA A 26 15.66 3.90 5.85
C ALA A 26 17.13 4.28 5.57
N SER A 27 18.00 3.28 5.43
CA SER A 27 19.44 3.47 5.22
C SER A 27 19.82 3.37 3.73
N ALA A 28 20.96 3.97 3.36
CA ALA A 28 21.55 3.84 2.02
C ALA A 28 21.80 2.36 1.63
N TYR A 29 22.00 1.50 2.63
CA TYR A 29 22.14 0.06 2.47
C TYR A 29 20.93 -0.57 1.75
N LYS A 30 19.71 -0.15 2.07
CA LYS A 30 18.48 -0.65 1.46
C LYS A 30 18.37 -0.28 -0.02
N GLU A 31 18.80 0.92 -0.40
CA GLU A 31 18.70 1.37 -1.79
C GLU A 31 19.61 0.55 -2.72
N THR A 32 20.75 0.05 -2.21
CA THR A 32 21.62 -0.90 -2.94
C THR A 32 20.90 -2.19 -3.34
N PHE A 33 19.96 -2.67 -2.52
CA PHE A 33 19.23 -3.92 -2.78
C PHE A 33 17.82 -3.71 -3.31
N ARG A 34 17.35 -2.46 -3.45
CA ARG A 34 15.97 -2.15 -3.80
C ARG A 34 15.55 -2.80 -5.11
N ALA A 35 16.37 -2.67 -6.16
CA ALA A 35 16.06 -3.23 -7.48
C ALA A 35 15.98 -4.77 -7.43
N SER A 36 16.98 -5.42 -6.82
CA SER A 36 16.99 -6.88 -6.67
C SER A 36 15.84 -7.41 -5.81
N MET A 37 15.50 -6.70 -4.74
CA MET A 37 14.37 -7.05 -3.87
C MET A 37 13.02 -6.89 -4.58
N ILE A 38 12.86 -5.86 -5.41
CA ILE A 38 11.66 -5.69 -6.24
C ILE A 38 11.57 -6.84 -7.26
N SER A 39 12.64 -7.15 -7.98
CA SER A 39 12.67 -8.25 -8.95
C SER A 39 12.31 -9.59 -8.30
N TRP A 40 12.94 -9.91 -7.16
CA TRP A 40 12.62 -11.10 -6.38
C TRP A 40 11.17 -11.10 -5.90
N GLY A 41 10.64 -9.95 -5.48
CA GLY A 41 9.26 -9.80 -5.07
C GLY A 41 8.28 -10.08 -6.21
N GLU A 42 8.56 -9.60 -7.42
CA GLU A 42 7.76 -9.91 -8.61
C GLU A 42 7.85 -11.40 -8.98
N GLU A 43 9.02 -12.03 -8.87
CA GLU A 43 9.16 -13.47 -9.08
C GLU A 43 8.27 -14.28 -8.12
N LYS A 44 8.24 -13.93 -6.83
CA LYS A 44 7.33 -14.58 -5.86
C LYS A 44 5.87 -14.35 -6.21
N ARG A 45 5.47 -13.12 -6.60
CA ARG A 45 4.09 -12.81 -7.00
C ARG A 45 3.68 -13.52 -8.29
N ASN A 46 4.59 -13.70 -9.24
CA ASN A 46 4.32 -14.43 -10.48
C ASN A 46 4.07 -15.92 -10.22
N ALA A 47 4.76 -16.50 -9.23
CA ALA A 47 4.52 -17.88 -8.80
C ALA A 47 3.26 -18.02 -7.94
N ASP A 48 3.01 -17.07 -7.03
CA ASP A 48 1.85 -17.01 -6.15
C ASP A 48 1.49 -15.55 -5.86
N SER A 49 0.46 -15.04 -6.54
CA SER A 49 0.04 -13.63 -6.43
C SER A 49 -0.41 -13.25 -5.03
N GLY A 50 -0.82 -14.23 -4.21
CA GLY A 50 -1.21 -14.03 -2.82
C GLY A 50 -0.06 -14.18 -1.81
N TYR A 51 1.18 -14.44 -2.23
CA TYR A 51 2.28 -14.82 -1.33
C TYR A 51 2.46 -13.85 -0.16
N PHE A 52 2.59 -12.55 -0.43
CA PHE A 52 2.76 -11.54 0.63
C PHE A 52 1.45 -11.23 1.36
N CYS A 53 0.30 -11.37 0.67
CA CYS A 53 -1.01 -11.15 1.28
C CYS A 53 -1.31 -12.18 2.37
N LYS A 54 -1.00 -13.46 2.12
CA LYS A 54 -1.11 -14.55 3.12
C LYS A 54 -0.27 -14.25 4.37
N LEU A 55 0.96 -13.77 4.18
CA LEU A 55 1.86 -13.46 5.30
C LEU A 55 1.34 -12.32 6.18
N ILE A 56 0.78 -11.26 5.59
CA ILE A 56 0.16 -10.19 6.39
C ILE A 56 -1.20 -10.57 6.95
N GLU A 57 -1.94 -11.48 6.29
CA GLU A 57 -3.22 -12.01 6.76
C GLU A 57 -3.03 -12.81 8.05
N ASP A 58 -2.02 -13.69 8.11
CA ASP A 58 -1.66 -14.41 9.34
C ASP A 58 -1.31 -13.44 10.48
N GLU A 59 -0.51 -12.40 10.20
CA GLU A 59 -0.18 -11.35 11.17
C GLU A 59 -1.43 -10.59 11.62
N ALA A 60 -2.33 -10.27 10.69
CA ALA A 60 -3.54 -9.52 10.96
C ALA A 60 -4.54 -10.30 11.82
N LEU A 61 -4.76 -11.58 11.52
CA LEU A 61 -5.59 -12.47 12.31
C LEU A 61 -5.06 -12.58 13.76
N ALA A 62 -3.74 -12.66 13.94
CA ALA A 62 -3.13 -12.73 15.26
C ALA A 62 -3.36 -11.47 16.12
N THR A 63 -3.63 -10.31 15.50
CA THR A 63 -3.94 -9.08 16.26
C THR A 63 -5.33 -9.11 16.92
N GLY A 64 -6.26 -9.92 16.41
CA GLY A 64 -7.67 -9.91 16.84
C GLY A 64 -8.40 -8.59 16.55
N ALA A 65 -7.79 -7.66 15.79
CA ALA A 65 -8.42 -6.39 15.48
C ALA A 65 -9.59 -6.59 14.49
N PRO A 66 -10.73 -5.89 14.68
CA PRO A 66 -11.90 -6.05 13.81
C PRO A 66 -11.74 -5.36 12.45
N VAL A 67 -10.77 -4.45 12.32
CA VAL A 67 -10.51 -3.69 11.09
C VAL A 67 -9.02 -3.69 10.81
N TRP A 68 -8.65 -4.00 9.57
CA TRP A 68 -7.27 -3.95 9.09
C TRP A 68 -7.12 -2.87 8.03
N VAL A 69 -5.98 -2.19 8.04
CA VAL A 69 -5.64 -1.17 7.05
C VAL A 69 -4.35 -1.61 6.38
N VAL A 70 -4.46 -2.00 5.10
CA VAL A 70 -3.32 -2.36 4.25
C VAL A 70 -2.87 -1.11 3.50
N THR A 71 -1.67 -0.60 3.78
CA THR A 71 -1.30 0.77 3.37
C THR A 71 -0.49 0.87 2.08
N ASP A 72 0.08 -0.24 1.59
CA ASP A 72 1.06 -0.27 0.51
C ASP A 72 0.76 -1.35 -0.54
N ALA A 73 -0.54 -1.59 -0.80
CA ALA A 73 -0.99 -2.36 -1.95
C ALA A 73 -0.56 -1.66 -3.24
N ARG A 74 0.06 -2.42 -4.16
CA ARG A 74 0.65 -1.88 -5.40
C ARG A 74 0.23 -2.67 -6.63
N ARG A 75 -0.45 -3.80 -6.47
CA ARG A 75 -0.91 -4.66 -7.58
C ARG A 75 -2.40 -4.86 -7.47
N LEU A 76 -3.08 -5.00 -8.62
CA LEU A 76 -4.49 -5.36 -8.66
C LEU A 76 -4.73 -6.69 -7.91
N THR A 77 -3.81 -7.64 -8.03
CA THR A 77 -3.87 -8.92 -7.35
C THR A 77 -3.83 -8.81 -5.82
N ASP A 78 -3.18 -7.77 -5.27
CA ASP A 78 -3.20 -7.53 -3.81
C ASP A 78 -4.64 -7.19 -3.38
N ILE A 79 -5.32 -6.33 -4.15
CA ILE A 79 -6.69 -5.90 -3.88
C ILE A 79 -7.67 -7.06 -4.06
N GLU A 80 -7.57 -7.79 -5.17
CA GLU A 80 -8.41 -8.95 -5.47
C GLU A 80 -8.28 -10.01 -4.38
N TYR A 81 -7.07 -10.25 -3.85
CA TYR A 81 -6.84 -11.20 -2.77
C TYR A 81 -7.74 -10.90 -1.56
N PHE A 82 -7.76 -9.65 -1.10
CA PHE A 82 -8.53 -9.24 0.08
C PHE A 82 -10.01 -9.13 -0.21
N GLN A 83 -10.43 -8.57 -1.35
CA GLN A 83 -11.85 -8.45 -1.71
C GLN A 83 -12.55 -9.80 -1.87
N GLN A 84 -11.83 -10.84 -2.29
CA GLN A 84 -12.38 -12.20 -2.40
C GLN A 84 -12.58 -12.89 -1.04
N ARG A 85 -11.93 -12.40 0.02
CA ARG A 85 -11.89 -13.06 1.35
C ARG A 85 -12.61 -12.27 2.44
N TYR A 86 -12.67 -10.95 2.28
CA TYR A 86 -13.17 -10.04 3.30
C TYR A 86 -14.02 -8.93 2.66
N PRO A 87 -15.01 -8.40 3.39
CA PRO A 87 -15.58 -7.09 3.08
C PRO A 87 -14.45 -6.05 3.14
N ALA A 88 -14.08 -5.48 2.00
CA ALA A 88 -12.96 -4.56 1.88
C ALA A 88 -13.38 -3.30 1.14
N LEU A 89 -12.89 -2.15 1.62
CA LEU A 89 -13.04 -0.85 0.99
C LEU A 89 -11.72 -0.46 0.31
N ILE A 90 -11.79 -0.09 -0.96
CA ILE A 90 -10.66 0.47 -1.70
C ILE A 90 -10.60 1.97 -1.44
N VAL A 91 -9.52 2.43 -0.81
CA VAL A 91 -9.27 3.85 -0.56
C VAL A 91 -8.13 4.32 -1.45
N ARG A 92 -8.41 5.25 -2.36
CA ARG A 92 -7.39 5.88 -3.21
C ARG A 92 -6.98 7.21 -2.59
N VAL A 93 -5.72 7.31 -2.17
CA VAL A 93 -5.11 8.60 -1.84
C VAL A 93 -4.46 9.14 -3.10
N GLN A 94 -4.82 10.34 -3.52
CA GLN A 94 -4.24 10.99 -4.68
C GLN A 94 -3.89 12.44 -4.39
N ALA A 95 -2.97 12.99 -5.15
CA ALA A 95 -2.61 14.40 -5.09
C ALA A 95 -2.42 14.91 -6.52
N PRO A 96 -2.89 16.14 -6.84
CA PRO A 96 -2.63 16.74 -8.14
C PRO A 96 -1.12 16.90 -8.34
N VAL A 97 -0.65 16.84 -9.59
CA VAL A 97 0.77 16.99 -9.94
C VAL A 97 1.38 18.23 -9.30
N SER A 98 0.66 19.36 -9.34
CA SER A 98 1.13 20.62 -8.72
C SER A 98 1.37 20.51 -7.22
N ALA A 99 0.57 19.71 -6.48
CA ALA A 99 0.80 19.47 -5.05
C ALA A 99 2.01 18.57 -4.82
N ARG A 100 2.20 17.56 -5.68
CA ARG A 100 3.38 16.67 -5.63
C ARG A 100 4.66 17.47 -5.89
N GLU A 101 4.68 18.31 -6.93
CA GLU A 101 5.83 19.16 -7.29
C GLU A 101 6.19 20.14 -6.18
N ARG A 102 5.20 20.78 -5.53
CA ARG A 102 5.44 21.63 -4.36
C ARG A 102 6.08 20.88 -3.19
N ARG A 103 5.80 19.58 -3.05
CA ARG A 103 6.42 18.69 -2.05
C ARG A 103 7.79 18.15 -2.50
N GLY A 104 8.31 18.63 -3.63
CA GLY A 104 9.61 18.24 -4.16
C GLY A 104 9.59 16.98 -5.02
N TRP A 105 8.41 16.51 -5.45
CA TRP A 105 8.34 15.43 -6.43
C TRP A 105 8.84 15.91 -7.78
N VAL A 106 9.74 15.15 -8.38
CA VAL A 106 10.22 15.34 -9.74
C VAL A 106 10.03 14.00 -10.46
N PHE A 107 9.33 14.02 -11.60
CA PHE A 107 9.12 12.82 -12.38
C PHE A 107 10.46 12.16 -12.71
N THR A 108 10.58 10.88 -12.39
CA THR A 108 11.76 10.05 -12.62
C THR A 108 11.36 8.86 -13.48
N GLU A 109 11.81 8.89 -14.74
CA GLU A 109 11.60 7.79 -15.70
C GLU A 109 12.21 6.48 -15.16
N GLY A 110 11.49 5.37 -15.31
CA GLY A 110 11.83 4.06 -14.75
C GLY A 110 11.46 3.87 -13.27
N VAL A 111 10.98 4.92 -12.58
CA VAL A 111 10.51 4.86 -11.20
C VAL A 111 9.03 5.19 -11.12
N ASP A 112 8.63 6.38 -11.57
CA ASP A 112 7.26 6.87 -11.48
C ASP A 112 6.31 6.23 -12.52
N ASP A 113 6.85 5.68 -13.60
CA ASP A 113 6.13 4.96 -14.66
C ASP A 113 6.25 3.43 -14.55
N ALA A 114 7.01 2.95 -13.56
CA ALA A 114 7.12 1.53 -13.30
C ALA A 114 5.77 0.96 -12.82
N SER A 115 5.53 -0.32 -13.11
CA SER A 115 4.30 -1.00 -12.66
C SER A 115 4.10 -0.93 -11.15
N SER A 116 5.17 -0.83 -10.34
CA SER A 116 5.13 -0.56 -8.89
C SER A 116 4.36 0.69 -8.48
N GLU A 117 4.25 1.69 -9.34
CA GLU A 117 3.61 2.97 -9.03
C GLU A 117 2.29 3.18 -9.81
N CYS A 118 2.16 2.68 -11.05
CA CYS A 118 0.98 2.95 -11.90
C CYS A 118 -0.04 1.80 -12.02
N ALA A 119 0.24 0.60 -11.49
CA ALA A 119 -0.62 -0.57 -11.72
C ALA A 119 -2.06 -0.44 -11.17
N LEU A 120 -2.32 0.56 -10.34
CA LEU A 120 -3.63 0.81 -9.74
C LEU A 120 -4.30 2.09 -10.27
N ASP A 121 -3.78 2.74 -11.31
CA ASP A 121 -4.32 4.03 -11.78
C ASP A 121 -5.71 3.92 -12.43
N GLY A 122 -6.08 2.73 -12.91
CA GLY A 122 -7.37 2.47 -13.55
C GLY A 122 -8.45 1.88 -12.64
N ILE A 123 -8.18 1.63 -11.36
CA ILE A 123 -9.16 0.94 -10.49
C ILE A 123 -10.21 1.92 -9.96
N ALA A 124 -11.44 1.44 -9.82
CA ALA A 124 -12.46 2.17 -9.08
C ALA A 124 -12.16 2.09 -7.58
N ALA A 125 -12.23 3.22 -6.89
CA ALA A 125 -12.11 3.29 -5.44
C ALA A 125 -13.47 3.58 -4.80
N ASP A 126 -13.72 3.00 -3.63
CA ASP A 126 -14.92 3.27 -2.83
C ASP A 126 -14.87 4.66 -2.21
N VAL A 127 -13.66 5.11 -1.87
CA VAL A 127 -13.37 6.44 -1.33
C VAL A 127 -12.10 6.97 -1.99
N THR A 128 -12.17 8.19 -2.50
CA THR A 128 -11.00 8.92 -2.98
C THR A 128 -10.70 10.07 -2.01
N LEU A 129 -9.44 10.15 -1.57
CA LEU A 129 -8.93 11.18 -0.66
C LEU A 129 -7.95 12.06 -1.42
N ASP A 130 -8.36 13.30 -1.70
CA ASP A 130 -7.53 14.29 -2.38
C ASP A 130 -6.62 15.00 -1.39
N SER A 131 -5.34 14.60 -1.36
CA SER A 131 -4.28 15.22 -0.58
C SER A 131 -3.76 16.50 -1.26
N ASN A 132 -4.68 17.36 -1.74
CA ASN A 132 -4.35 18.75 -1.99
C ASN A 132 -4.37 19.48 -0.64
N ASP A 133 -3.41 20.36 -0.40
CA ASP A 133 -3.22 21.06 0.88
C ASP A 133 -2.90 22.54 0.65
N THR A 134 -3.38 23.08 -0.47
CA THR A 134 -3.08 24.46 -0.87
C THR A 134 -3.95 25.46 -0.11
N THR A 135 -5.19 25.07 0.19
CA THR A 135 -6.22 25.92 0.79
C THR A 135 -6.89 25.23 1.96
N ASP A 136 -7.48 26.02 2.86
CA ASP A 136 -8.31 25.49 3.96
C ASP A 136 -9.48 24.64 3.42
N ALA A 137 -10.00 24.97 2.24
CA ALA A 137 -11.04 24.20 1.58
C ALA A 137 -10.56 22.80 1.16
N ASP A 138 -9.29 22.67 0.74
CA ASP A 138 -8.68 21.38 0.39
C ASP A 138 -8.53 20.51 1.65
N VAL A 139 -8.00 21.08 2.72
CA VAL A 139 -7.83 20.39 4.01
C VAL A 139 -9.19 19.91 4.54
N ALA A 140 -10.20 20.80 4.54
CA ALA A 140 -11.55 20.44 4.94
C ALA A 140 -12.17 19.37 4.01
N GLY A 141 -11.81 19.35 2.72
CA GLY A 141 -12.19 18.31 1.77
C GLY A 141 -11.62 16.94 2.15
N TYR A 142 -10.32 16.89 2.47
CA TYR A 142 -9.65 15.68 2.93
C TYR A 142 -10.27 15.16 4.24
N GLU A 143 -10.51 16.03 5.22
CA GLU A 143 -11.14 15.68 6.49
C GLU A 143 -12.56 15.14 6.33
N ARG A 144 -13.36 15.71 5.41
CA ARG A 144 -14.67 15.18 5.05
C ARG A 144 -14.56 13.78 4.45
N GLY A 145 -13.57 13.55 3.57
CA GLY A 145 -13.30 12.24 3.00
C GLY A 145 -12.96 11.19 4.06
N ILE A 146 -12.12 11.55 5.03
CA ILE A 146 -11.78 10.68 6.18
C ILE A 146 -13.02 10.38 7.03
N SER A 147 -13.87 11.38 7.28
CA SER A 147 -15.11 11.20 8.04
C SER A 147 -16.06 10.21 7.35
N LEU A 148 -16.25 10.36 6.03
CA LEU A 148 -17.05 9.44 5.22
C LEU A 148 -16.48 8.01 5.24
N LEU A 149 -15.16 7.87 5.17
CA LEU A 149 -14.50 6.56 5.27
C LEU A 149 -14.78 5.90 6.62
N ILE A 150 -14.67 6.63 7.71
CA ILE A 150 -14.95 6.11 9.07
C ILE A 150 -16.41 5.67 9.18
N GLU A 151 -17.36 6.45 8.65
CA GLU A 151 -18.78 6.07 8.62
C GLU A 151 -19.02 4.78 7.81
N ARG A 152 -18.40 4.65 6.64
CA ARG A 152 -18.49 3.42 5.82
C ARG A 152 -17.92 2.21 6.56
N ILE A 153 -16.75 2.34 7.17
CA ILE A 153 -16.15 1.25 7.96
C ILE A 153 -17.10 0.81 9.07
N ARG A 154 -17.71 1.76 9.79
CA ARG A 154 -18.69 1.45 10.84
C ARG A 154 -19.92 0.74 10.29
N ASN A 155 -20.43 1.15 9.13
CA ASN A 155 -21.61 0.52 8.53
C ASN A 155 -21.33 -0.89 8.00
N GLU A 156 -20.14 -1.15 7.45
CA GLU A 156 -19.74 -2.48 6.97
C GLU A 156 -19.38 -3.43 8.13
N ALA A 157 -18.77 -2.93 9.21
CA ALA A 157 -18.43 -3.73 10.39
C ALA A 157 -19.65 -4.16 11.24
N VAL A 158 -20.84 -3.59 10.97
CA VAL A 158 -22.10 -3.88 11.67
C VAL A 158 -23.00 -4.84 10.89
N LYS A 159 -22.62 -5.25 9.67
CA LYS A 159 -23.38 -6.27 8.93
C LYS A 159 -23.17 -7.65 9.58
N PRO A 160 -24.25 -8.31 10.04
CA PRO A 160 -24.19 -9.56 10.77
C PRO A 160 -23.72 -10.75 9.92
#